data_AF-A0AB39T753-F1
#
_entry.id   AF-A0AB39T753-F1
#
_cell.length_a   1.000
_cell.length_b   1.000
_cell.length_c   1.000
_cell.angle_alpha   90.00
_cell.angle_beta   90.00
_cell.angle_gamma   90.00
#
_symmetry.space_group_name_H-M   'P 1'
#
loop_
_entity.id
_entity.type
_entity.pdbx_description
1 polymer ?
#
loop_
_entity_poly.entity_id
_entity_poly.type
_entity_poly.pdbx_seq_one_letter_code
_entity_poly.pdbx_strand_id
1 'polypeptide(L)'
;MSDLIRALALWARLLLAPTPGNRHRTRTTAFRPARPTATAPRPLAEARPLTPRSPYGLDAPLNAEDTAMVRPYLLAHERRAHQLHRRIALVLAADFGIDLDTRDVHGLGVA
;
A
#
# COMPACT_ATOMS: atom_id res chain seq x y z
N MET A 1 37.92 -12.81 -2.68
CA MET A 1 37.18 -11.62 -3.21
C MET A 1 35.77 -11.98 -3.67
N SER A 2 35.55 -13.18 -4.20
CA SER A 2 34.23 -13.73 -4.57
C SER A 2 33.23 -13.75 -3.41
N ASP A 3 33.67 -14.01 -2.18
CA ASP A 3 32.77 -14.09 -1.02
C ASP A 3 32.18 -12.73 -0.64
N LEU A 4 32.96 -11.66 -0.83
CA LEU A 4 32.52 -10.29 -0.53
C LEU A 4 31.49 -9.82 -1.56
N ILE A 5 31.70 -10.16 -2.84
CA ILE A 5 30.73 -9.90 -3.91
C ILE A 5 29.44 -10.69 -3.66
N ARG A 6 29.55 -11.95 -3.21
CA ARG A 6 28.38 -12.80 -2.92
C ARG A 6 27.59 -12.28 -1.72
N ALA A 7 28.28 -11.85 -0.67
CA ALA A 7 27.68 -11.23 0.51
C ALA A 7 26.95 -9.92 0.13
N LEU A 8 27.59 -9.08 -0.68
CA LEU A 8 27.02 -7.81 -1.13
C LEU A 8 25.81 -8.03 -2.06
N ALA A 9 25.86 -9.02 -2.94
CA ALA A 9 24.73 -9.40 -3.80
C ALA A 9 23.54 -9.97 -3.00
N LEU A 10 23.79 -10.75 -1.95
CA LEU A 10 22.74 -11.25 -1.05
C LEU A 10 22.12 -10.11 -0.24
N TRP A 11 22.94 -9.20 0.27
CA TRP A 11 22.49 -8.02 1.00
C TRP A 11 21.63 -7.10 0.13
N ALA A 12 22.06 -6.83 -1.11
CA ALA A 12 21.30 -6.07 -2.09
C ALA A 12 19.95 -6.75 -2.40
N ARG A 13 19.93 -8.08 -2.58
CA ARG A 13 18.68 -8.84 -2.78
C ARG A 13 17.71 -8.72 -1.61
N LEU A 14 18.19 -8.71 -0.37
CA LEU A 14 17.33 -8.55 0.81
C LEU A 14 16.69 -7.17 0.90
N LEU A 15 17.40 -6.13 0.46
CA LEU A 15 16.89 -4.75 0.48
C LEU A 15 15.99 -4.42 -0.70
N LEU A 16 16.34 -4.92 -1.89
CA LEU A 16 15.64 -4.61 -3.15
C LEU A 16 14.55 -5.63 -3.47
N ALA A 17 14.53 -6.79 -2.81
CA ALA A 17 13.43 -7.71 -2.96
C ALA A 17 12.17 -6.99 -2.48
N PRO A 18 11.15 -6.80 -3.35
CA PRO A 18 9.88 -6.33 -2.89
C PRO A 18 9.41 -7.32 -1.83
N THR A 19 9.26 -6.83 -0.59
CA THR A 19 8.59 -7.61 0.45
C THR A 19 7.33 -8.15 -0.21
N PRO A 20 7.05 -9.46 -0.17
CA PRO A 20 5.79 -9.96 -0.70
C PRO A 20 4.72 -9.29 0.12
N GLY A 21 4.23 -8.15 -0.40
CA GLY A 21 3.19 -7.37 0.20
C GLY A 21 2.10 -8.38 0.42
N ASN A 22 1.71 -8.50 1.68
CA ASN A 22 0.54 -9.26 2.07
C ASN A 22 -0.62 -8.57 1.37
N ARG A 23 -0.79 -8.89 0.08
CA ARG A 23 -1.93 -8.55 -0.73
C ARG A 23 -3.01 -9.27 0.00
N HIS A 24 -3.73 -8.52 0.83
CA HIS A 24 -5.02 -8.93 1.32
C HIS A 24 -5.73 -9.49 0.10
N ARG A 25 -5.75 -10.82 -0.01
CA ARG A 25 -6.69 -11.51 -0.86
C ARG A 25 -8.00 -11.11 -0.22
N THR A 26 -8.57 -10.02 -0.69
CA THR A 26 -10.01 -9.82 -0.68
C THR A 26 -10.51 -11.07 -1.37
N ARG A 27 -10.81 -12.06 -0.54
CA ARG A 27 -11.60 -13.21 -0.91
C ARG A 27 -12.93 -12.59 -1.26
N THR A 28 -13.05 -12.16 -2.51
CA THR A 28 -14.32 -11.81 -3.11
C THR A 28 -15.09 -13.11 -3.05
N THR A 29 -15.86 -13.30 -1.98
CA THR A 29 -16.86 -14.35 -1.92
C THR A 29 -17.78 -14.04 -3.08
N ALA A 30 -17.65 -14.82 -4.15
CA ALA A 30 -18.52 -14.73 -5.30
C ALA A 30 -19.95 -14.89 -4.79
N PHE A 31 -20.65 -13.76 -4.69
CA PHE A 31 -22.06 -13.73 -4.38
C PHE A 31 -22.75 -14.40 -5.57
N ARG A 32 -23.20 -15.63 -5.39
CA ARG A 32 -24.05 -16.33 -6.36
C ARG A 32 -25.46 -15.77 -6.19
N PRO A 33 -26.02 -14.99 -7.12
CA PRO A 33 -27.41 -14.59 -7.01
C PRO A 33 -28.28 -15.85 -7.16
N ALA A 34 -29.09 -16.15 -6.14
CA ALA A 34 -30.21 -17.05 -6.31
C ALA A 34 -31.19 -16.39 -7.29
N ARG A 35 -31.55 -17.10 -8.36
CA ARG A 35 -32.50 -16.66 -9.38
C ARG A 35 -33.87 -16.46 -8.72
N PRO A 36 -34.43 -15.24 -8.65
CA PRO A 36 -35.79 -15.06 -8.13
C PRO A 36 -36.79 -15.46 -9.21
N THR A 37 -37.60 -16.49 -8.93
CA THR A 37 -38.87 -16.70 -9.63
C THR A 37 -39.82 -15.56 -9.25
N ALA A 38 -40.27 -14.81 -10.26
CA ALA A 38 -41.13 -13.65 -10.11
C ALA A 38 -42.50 -14.00 -9.51
N THR A 39 -42.97 -13.22 -8.54
CA THR A 39 -44.40 -12.87 -8.36
C THR A 39 -44.56 -11.62 -7.46
N ALA A 40 -45.06 -10.53 -8.07
CA ALA A 40 -45.90 -9.43 -7.51
C ALA A 40 -45.31 -8.36 -6.53
N PRO A 41 -45.93 -7.15 -6.41
CA PRO A 41 -45.21 -5.87 -6.32
C PRO A 41 -44.87 -5.35 -4.91
N ARG A 42 -43.86 -4.49 -4.91
CA ARG A 42 -43.16 -3.79 -3.81
C ARG A 42 -43.95 -2.61 -3.22
N PRO A 43 -43.99 -2.43 -1.89
CA PRO A 43 -43.99 -1.10 -1.30
C PRO A 43 -42.53 -0.63 -1.09
N LEU A 44 -42.26 0.59 -1.54
CA LEU A 44 -40.94 1.21 -1.59
C LEU A 44 -40.60 1.79 -0.21
N ALA A 45 -40.14 0.95 0.72
CA ALA A 45 -39.52 1.40 1.96
C ALA A 45 -38.30 0.52 2.26
N GLU A 46 -37.11 1.06 1.96
CA GLU A 46 -35.82 0.75 2.58
C GLU A 46 -35.66 -0.64 3.22
N ALA A 47 -35.57 -1.69 2.41
CA ALA A 47 -35.09 -2.98 2.89
C ALA A 47 -33.57 -2.88 3.13
N ARG A 48 -33.18 -2.32 4.29
CA ARG A 48 -31.83 -2.52 4.85
C ARG A 48 -31.57 -4.04 4.92
N PRO A 49 -30.40 -4.54 4.52
CA PRO A 49 -30.10 -5.96 4.70
C PRO A 49 -30.15 -6.30 6.19
N LEU A 50 -31.01 -7.26 6.56
CA LEU A 50 -31.17 -7.84 7.91
C LEU A 50 -29.96 -8.70 8.32
N THR A 51 -28.75 -8.33 7.90
CA THR A 51 -27.54 -9.03 8.33
C THR A 51 -27.21 -8.60 9.76
N PRO A 52 -26.96 -9.54 10.69
CA PRO A 52 -26.56 -9.20 12.05
C PRO A 52 -25.33 -8.28 11.99
N ARG A 53 -25.50 -7.04 12.46
CA ARG A 53 -24.39 -6.10 12.57
C ARG A 53 -23.50 -6.52 13.73
N SER A 54 -22.19 -6.43 13.54
CA SER A 54 -21.26 -6.50 14.67
C SER A 54 -21.60 -5.39 15.67
N PRO A 55 -21.46 -5.60 16.98
CA PRO A 55 -21.70 -4.58 18.01
C PRO A 55 -20.93 -3.25 17.80
N TYR A 56 -19.88 -3.26 16.98
CA TYR A 56 -19.04 -2.10 16.66
C TYR A 56 -19.35 -1.46 15.30
N GLY A 57 -20.42 -1.89 14.62
CA GLY A 57 -20.82 -1.31 13.34
C GLY A 57 -21.49 0.05 13.56
N LEU A 58 -21.02 1.09 12.87
CA LEU A 58 -21.70 2.38 12.89
C LEU A 58 -23.08 2.30 12.22
N ASP A 59 -24.06 2.96 12.83
CA ASP A 59 -25.42 3.03 12.30
C ASP A 59 -25.57 3.97 11.11
N ALA A 60 -24.73 5.00 11.07
CA ALA A 60 -24.62 5.96 9.98
C ALA A 60 -23.38 5.66 9.11
N PRO A 61 -23.46 5.89 7.78
CA PRO A 61 -22.29 5.82 6.93
C PRO A 61 -21.27 6.88 7.37
N LEU A 62 -20.00 6.50 7.45
CA LEU A 62 -18.92 7.44 7.69
C LEU A 62 -18.74 8.28 6.41
N ASN A 63 -18.83 9.60 6.52
CA ASN A 63 -18.46 10.45 5.40
C ASN A 63 -16.92 10.51 5.33
N ALA A 64 -16.37 10.05 4.21
CA ALA A 64 -14.93 10.03 3.97
C ALA A 64 -14.36 11.45 3.85
N GLU A 65 -15.16 12.42 3.40
CA GLU A 65 -14.74 13.82 3.28
C GLU A 65 -14.57 14.48 4.66
N ASP A 66 -15.36 14.05 5.65
CA ASP A 66 -15.31 14.58 7.02
C ASP A 66 -14.23 13.90 7.89
N THR A 67 -13.61 12.82 7.40
CA THR A 67 -12.65 12.02 8.17
C THR A 67 -11.29 11.97 7.48
N ALA A 68 -10.31 12.66 8.07
CA ALA A 68 -8.92 12.57 7.61
C ALA A 68 -8.39 11.14 7.79
N MET A 69 -8.03 10.47 6.69
CA MET A 69 -7.49 9.12 6.69
C MET A 69 -6.01 9.13 7.11
N VAL A 70 -5.74 9.45 8.38
CA VAL A 70 -4.39 9.47 8.94
C VAL A 70 -3.98 8.04 9.30
N ARG A 71 -2.80 7.62 8.84
CA ARG A 71 -2.16 6.36 9.25
C ARG A 71 -0.93 6.67 10.10
N PRO A 72 -1.06 6.83 11.43
CA PRO A 72 0.05 7.26 12.30
C PRO A 72 1.32 6.41 12.14
N TYR A 73 1.15 5.10 11.99
CA TYR A 73 2.27 4.16 11.81
C TYR A 73 2.94 4.28 10.43
N LEU A 74 2.18 4.67 9.40
CA LEU A 74 2.73 4.91 8.07
C LEU A 74 3.62 6.16 8.10
N LEU A 75 3.17 7.23 8.75
CA LEU A 75 3.98 8.45 8.91
C LEU A 75 5.29 8.18 9.64
N ALA A 76 5.26 7.37 10.71
CA ALA A 76 6.48 6.98 11.42
C ALA A 76 7.42 6.13 10.53
N HIS A 77 6.87 5.23 9.72
CA HIS A 77 7.63 4.43 8.78
C HIS A 77 8.26 5.30 7.68
N GLU A 78 7.50 6.21 7.07
CA GLU A 78 7.97 7.14 6.04
C GLU A 78 9.12 8.00 6.55
N ARG A 79 9.02 8.53 7.78
CA ARG A 79 10.12 9.30 8.40
C ARG A 79 11.40 8.48 8.53
N ARG A 80 11.31 7.23 8.97
CA ARG A 80 12.49 6.33 9.05
C ARG A 80 13.06 6.03 7.67
N ALA A 81 12.19 5.78 6.69
CA ALA A 81 12.59 5.52 5.31
C ALA A 81 13.33 6.73 4.71
N HIS A 82 12.81 7.95 4.91
CA HIS A 82 13.47 9.18 4.48
C HIS A 82 14.83 9.39 5.17
N GLN A 83 14.92 9.11 6.47
CA GLN A 83 16.18 9.24 7.20
C GLN A 83 17.24 8.26 6.69
N LEU A 84 16.85 7.00 6.42
CA LEU A 84 17.74 6.01 5.82
C LEU A 84 18.17 6.44 4.42
N HIS A 85 17.24 6.90 3.60
CA HIS A 85 17.52 7.37 2.24
C HIS A 85 18.55 8.50 2.24
N ARG A 86 18.39 9.51 3.12
CA ARG A 86 19.35 10.61 3.27
C ARG A 86 20.74 10.13 3.68
N ARG A 87 20.83 9.18 4.60
CA ARG A 87 22.13 8.63 5.01
C ARG A 87 22.85 7.94 3.84
N ILE A 88 22.10 7.16 3.06
CA ILE A 88 22.64 6.50 1.87
C ILE A 88 23.06 7.54 0.83
N ALA A 89 22.22 8.54 0.56
CA ALA A 89 22.54 9.62 -0.38
C ALA A 89 23.83 10.34 0.01
N LEU A 90 24.03 10.65 1.30
CA LEU A 90 25.25 11.31 1.77
C LEU A 90 26.50 10.43 1.59
N VAL A 91 26.43 9.14 1.91
CA VAL A 91 27.54 8.20 1.68
C VAL A 91 27.86 8.10 0.20
N LEU A 92 26.83 8.00 -0.64
CA LEU A 92 27.01 7.88 -2.07
C LEU A 92 27.59 9.16 -2.69
N ALA A 93 27.18 10.33 -2.22
CA ALA A 93 27.71 11.61 -2.64
C ALA A 93 29.17 11.79 -2.18
N ALA A 94 29.49 11.45 -0.93
CA ALA A 94 30.83 11.66 -0.37
C ALA A 94 31.87 10.69 -0.95
N ASP A 95 31.53 9.41 -1.07
CA ASP A 95 32.50 8.37 -1.44
C ASP A 95 32.53 8.11 -2.96
N PHE A 96 31.41 8.36 -3.66
CA PHE A 96 31.26 8.04 -5.07
C PHE A 96 30.89 9.24 -5.95
N GLY A 97 30.64 10.42 -5.37
CA GLY A 97 30.24 11.62 -6.11
C GLY A 97 28.84 11.54 -6.73
N ILE A 98 27.99 10.60 -6.29
CA ILE A 98 26.64 10.42 -6.82
C ILE A 98 25.63 11.02 -5.83
N ASP A 99 25.06 12.17 -6.19
CA ASP A 99 24.02 12.83 -5.39
C ASP A 99 22.61 12.35 -5.79
N LEU A 100 21.96 11.65 -4.85
CA LEU A 100 20.59 11.13 -5.02
C LEU A 100 19.51 12.14 -4.58
N ASP A 101 19.88 13.22 -3.88
CA ASP A 101 18.92 14.23 -3.39
C ASP A 101 18.57 15.24 -4.51
N THR A 102 19.43 15.39 -5.52
CA THR A 102 19.10 16.04 -6.79
C THR A 102 18.17 15.16 -7.62
N ARG A 103 16.91 15.58 -7.77
CA ARG A 103 15.90 14.91 -8.61
C ARG A 103 16.13 15.03 -10.12
N ASP A 104 17.35 15.32 -10.57
CA ASP A 104 17.68 15.38 -11.98
C ASP A 104 18.05 13.99 -12.49
N VAL A 105 17.05 13.14 -12.65
CA VAL A 105 17.14 12.01 -13.57
C VAL A 105 16.97 12.58 -14.98
N HIS A 106 17.99 13.28 -15.49
CA HIS A 106 18.04 13.64 -16.90
C HIS A 106 18.28 12.35 -17.69
N GLY A 107 17.20 11.80 -18.25
CA GLY A 107 17.29 10.78 -19.28
C GLY A 107 17.96 11.38 -20.50
N LEU A 108 19.28 11.21 -20.62
CA LEU A 108 20.00 11.53 -21.84
C LEU A 108 19.50 10.58 -22.94
N GLY A 109 18.61 11.09 -23.79
CA GLY A 109 18.29 10.47 -25.07
C GLY A 109 19.57 10.38 -25.89
N VAL A 110 20.05 9.16 -26.10
CA VAL A 110 21.13 8.88 -27.05
C VAL A 110 20.53 8.98 -28.44
N ALA A 111 21.05 9.91 -29.25
CA ALA A 111 20.72 10.09 -30.66
C ALA A 111 21.49 9.10 -31.54
#